data_AF-A0A9E5YIC7-F1
#
_entry.id   AF-A0A9E5YIC7-F1
#
_cell.length_a   1.000
_cell.length_b   1.000
_cell.length_c   1.000
_cell.angle_alpha   90.00
_cell.angle_beta   90.00
_cell.angle_gamma   90.00
#
_symmetry.space_group_name_H-M   'P 1'
#
loop_
_entity.id
_entity.type
_entity.pdbx_description
1 polymer ?
#
loop_
_entity_poly.entity_id
_entity_poly.type
_entity_poly.pdbx_seq_one_letter_code
_entity_poly.pdbx_strand_id
1 'polypeptide(L)'
;KEGELLFELEDEKGVKHKLSAIRDKDTIFRLAKLMRNKKILIADGHHRYYTFLKLKKELKENPSLRGEEDYGMMYFLNAESGTANILPVHRLIGALTLDQFSQFKSRIKELFQIKVLPFTSGNKSYQLKCMLQQINLADNFTLGMYQGDGACYLLSLKEAEKVSSDEVTSAIVDNLIKRITRKEQLERGREIDFTPYSNRAVDLVKKRKYQVAFFLKPTSLEEIEKVAFSGRVMPHKSSYFYPKLLTGLVMRDIRDAL
;
A
#
# COMPACT_ATOMS: atom_id res chain seq x y z
N LYS A 1 -25.33 -12.85 14.18
CA LYS A 1 -26.66 -12.59 13.58
C LYS A 1 -26.41 -12.02 12.20
N GLU A 2 -26.91 -12.67 11.14
CA GLU A 2 -26.90 -12.05 9.82
C GLU A 2 -27.94 -10.93 9.79
N GLY A 3 -27.58 -9.78 9.24
CA GLY A 3 -28.49 -8.64 9.08
C GLY A 3 -29.47 -8.85 7.91
N GLU A 4 -30.36 -7.90 7.70
CA GLU A 4 -31.20 -7.82 6.51
C GLU A 4 -30.32 -7.66 5.27
N LEU A 5 -30.37 -8.59 4.31
CA LEU A 5 -29.59 -8.49 3.07
C LEU A 5 -30.08 -7.28 2.24
N LEU A 6 -29.17 -6.32 1.99
CA LEU A 6 -29.45 -5.16 1.16
C LEU A 6 -29.12 -5.42 -0.31
N PHE A 7 -27.93 -5.98 -0.57
CA PHE A 7 -27.52 -6.40 -1.91
C PHE A 7 -26.42 -7.47 -1.87
N GLU A 8 -26.32 -8.18 -2.97
CA GLU A 8 -25.25 -9.12 -3.29
C GLU A 8 -24.86 -8.95 -4.77
N LEU A 9 -23.56 -8.83 -5.05
CA LEU A 9 -23.04 -8.68 -6.42
C LEU A 9 -21.63 -9.24 -6.54
N GLU A 10 -21.21 -9.53 -7.77
CA GLU A 10 -19.86 -9.95 -8.10
C GLU A 10 -19.20 -8.87 -8.96
N ASP A 11 -17.97 -8.45 -8.61
CA ASP A 11 -17.25 -7.46 -9.41
C ASP A 11 -16.56 -8.07 -10.63
N GLU A 12 -16.00 -7.22 -11.50
CA GLU A 12 -15.28 -7.64 -12.71
C GLU A 12 -14.06 -8.55 -12.45
N LYS A 13 -13.61 -8.65 -11.19
CA LYS A 13 -12.50 -9.52 -10.76
C LYS A 13 -12.99 -10.81 -10.10
N GLY A 14 -14.29 -11.07 -10.11
CA GLY A 14 -14.91 -12.24 -9.50
C GLY A 14 -15.02 -12.17 -7.98
N VAL A 15 -14.83 -10.99 -7.37
CA VAL A 15 -15.00 -10.83 -5.92
C VAL A 15 -16.49 -10.65 -5.61
N LYS A 16 -17.03 -11.50 -4.73
CA LYS A 16 -18.41 -11.41 -4.26
C LYS A 16 -18.53 -10.44 -3.09
N HIS A 17 -19.46 -9.50 -3.21
CA HIS A 17 -19.75 -8.46 -2.23
C HIS A 17 -21.17 -8.68 -1.70
N LYS A 18 -21.31 -8.88 -0.38
CA LYS A 18 -22.60 -9.02 0.32
C LYS A 18 -22.71 -7.95 1.40
N LEU A 19 -23.76 -7.13 1.37
CA LEU A 19 -24.02 -6.12 2.40
C LEU A 19 -25.33 -6.43 3.12
N SER A 20 -25.29 -6.44 4.45
CA SER A 20 -26.48 -6.63 5.28
C SER A 20 -26.60 -5.52 6.32
N ALA A 21 -27.83 -5.02 6.52
CA ALA A 21 -28.15 -4.01 7.52
C ALA A 21 -28.47 -4.65 8.88
N ILE A 22 -27.90 -4.07 9.94
CA ILE A 22 -28.30 -4.37 11.32
C ILE A 22 -29.19 -3.23 11.80
N ARG A 23 -30.50 -3.47 11.94
CA ARG A 23 -31.49 -2.50 12.43
C ARG A 23 -31.90 -2.70 13.89
N ASP A 24 -31.51 -3.82 14.49
CA ASP A 24 -31.82 -4.17 15.87
C ASP A 24 -31.08 -3.26 16.86
N LYS A 25 -31.84 -2.42 17.59
CA LYS A 25 -31.31 -1.39 18.50
C LYS A 25 -30.40 -1.98 19.58
N ASP A 26 -30.77 -3.13 20.15
CA ASP A 26 -29.98 -3.79 21.20
C ASP A 26 -28.64 -4.32 20.69
N THR A 27 -28.62 -4.84 19.46
CA THR A 27 -27.37 -5.25 18.80
C THR A 27 -26.49 -4.04 18.50
N ILE A 28 -27.04 -2.96 17.95
CA ILE A 28 -26.30 -1.71 17.68
C ILE A 28 -25.70 -1.16 18.99
N PHE A 29 -26.49 -1.10 20.07
CA PHE A 29 -26.03 -0.61 21.36
C PHE A 29 -24.86 -1.44 21.92
N ARG A 30 -24.95 -2.77 21.84
CA ARG A 30 -23.86 -3.67 22.27
C ARG A 30 -22.59 -3.46 21.44
N LEU A 31 -22.72 -3.35 20.11
CA LEU A 31 -21.59 -3.08 19.21
C LEU A 31 -20.92 -1.73 19.54
N ALA A 32 -21.71 -0.66 19.70
CA ALA A 32 -21.21 0.65 20.08
C ALA A 32 -20.48 0.62 21.43
N LYS A 33 -21.02 -0.09 22.43
CA LYS A 33 -20.38 -0.28 23.74
C LYS A 33 -19.04 -1.03 23.62
N LEU A 34 -18.96 -2.06 22.79
CA LEU A 34 -17.73 -2.82 22.54
C LEU A 34 -16.64 -1.98 21.87
N MET A 35 -17.03 -1.08 20.97
CA MET A 35 -16.10 -0.24 20.20
C MET A 35 -15.63 1.00 20.97
N ARG A 36 -16.36 1.45 22.00
CA ARG A 36 -16.11 2.71 22.73
C ARG A 36 -14.65 2.93 23.15
N ASN A 37 -13.97 1.89 23.62
CA ASN A 37 -12.60 1.99 24.14
C ASN A 37 -11.54 1.41 23.17
N LYS A 38 -11.92 1.08 21.94
CA LYS A 38 -10.99 0.53 20.95
C LYS A 38 -10.24 1.67 20.27
N LYS A 39 -8.92 1.50 20.15
CA LYS A 39 -8.12 2.30 19.23
C LYS A 39 -8.28 1.72 17.84
N ILE A 40 -8.48 2.59 16.85
CA ILE A 40 -8.67 2.21 15.46
C ILE A 40 -7.49 2.71 14.63
N LEU A 41 -7.05 1.89 13.69
CA LEU A 41 -6.00 2.25 12.73
C LEU A 41 -6.66 2.62 11.41
N ILE A 42 -6.27 3.75 10.85
CA ILE A 42 -6.75 4.19 9.54
C ILE A 42 -5.94 3.43 8.48
N ALA A 43 -6.49 2.33 7.98
CA ALA A 43 -5.86 1.54 6.91
C ALA A 43 -5.89 2.26 5.55
N ASP A 44 -7.01 2.90 5.23
CA ASP A 44 -7.22 3.71 4.02
C ASP A 44 -8.12 4.90 4.40
N GLY A 45 -7.95 6.03 3.72
CA GLY A 45 -8.82 7.19 3.89
C GLY A 45 -8.27 8.30 4.78
N HIS A 46 -6.96 8.39 4.99
CA HIS A 46 -6.32 9.49 5.74
C HIS A 46 -6.80 10.89 5.28
N HIS A 47 -6.76 11.15 3.98
CA HIS A 47 -7.25 12.43 3.43
C HIS A 47 -8.75 12.64 3.72
N ARG A 48 -9.59 11.60 3.59
CA ARG A 48 -11.03 11.65 3.89
C ARG A 48 -11.27 11.95 5.37
N TYR A 49 -10.50 11.33 6.26
CA TYR A 49 -10.56 11.58 7.69
C TYR A 49 -10.16 13.02 8.04
N TYR A 50 -9.08 13.56 7.44
CA TYR A 50 -8.73 14.97 7.61
C TYR A 50 -9.82 15.92 7.12
N THR A 51 -10.49 15.59 6.00
CA THR A 51 -11.66 16.36 5.53
C THR A 51 -12.80 16.32 6.55
N PHE A 52 -13.12 15.17 7.14
CA PHE A 52 -14.14 15.09 8.21
C PHE A 52 -13.77 15.93 9.44
N LEU A 53 -12.50 15.93 9.85
CA LEU A 53 -12.04 16.75 10.97
C LEU A 53 -12.16 18.26 10.66
N LYS A 54 -11.87 18.66 9.42
CA LYS A 54 -12.03 20.04 8.97
C LYS A 54 -13.51 20.44 8.95
N LEU A 55 -14.37 19.61 8.36
CA LEU A 55 -15.81 19.83 8.31
C LEU A 55 -16.40 19.97 9.73
N LYS A 56 -16.01 19.08 10.65
CA LYS A 56 -16.41 19.15 12.07
C LYS A 56 -16.07 20.50 12.71
N LYS A 57 -14.90 21.06 12.40
CA LYS A 57 -14.49 22.37 12.92
C LYS A 57 -15.38 23.49 12.36
N GLU A 58 -15.59 23.49 11.04
CA GLU A 58 -16.41 24.50 10.35
C GLU A 58 -17.87 24.46 10.83
N LEU A 59 -18.47 23.27 11.02
CA LEU A 59 -19.84 23.12 11.51
C LEU A 59 -19.99 23.53 12.98
N LYS A 60 -18.97 23.31 13.83
CA LYS A 60 -18.99 23.79 15.22
C LYS A 60 -19.00 25.30 15.34
N GLU A 61 -18.40 25.99 14.36
CA GLU A 61 -18.37 27.44 14.27
C GLU A 61 -19.70 28.01 13.74
N ASN A 62 -20.62 27.17 13.24
CA ASN A 62 -21.93 27.57 12.72
C ASN A 62 -23.10 26.90 13.48
N PRO A 63 -23.69 27.55 14.50
CA PRO A 63 -24.69 26.94 15.39
C PRO A 63 -25.98 26.42 14.73
N SER A 64 -26.27 26.83 13.48
CA SER A 64 -27.47 26.44 12.75
C SER A 64 -27.39 25.07 12.06
N LEU A 65 -26.22 24.42 12.02
CA LEU A 65 -25.98 23.16 11.29
C LEU A 65 -25.56 21.99 12.21
N ARG A 66 -26.14 21.91 13.42
CA ARG A 66 -25.77 20.91 14.44
C ARG A 66 -26.51 19.58 14.28
N GLY A 67 -25.83 18.46 14.52
CA GLY A 67 -26.47 17.17 14.78
C GLY A 67 -25.59 15.95 14.49
N GLU A 68 -24.82 15.99 13.40
CA GLU A 68 -24.06 14.84 12.90
C GLU A 68 -22.57 15.13 12.63
N GLU A 69 -22.07 16.30 13.02
CA GLU A 69 -20.69 16.75 12.75
C GLU A 69 -19.60 15.88 13.41
N ASP A 70 -19.98 15.14 14.45
CA ASP A 70 -19.11 14.20 15.16
C ASP A 70 -19.09 12.80 14.55
N TYR A 71 -19.91 12.54 13.52
CA TYR A 71 -20.05 11.22 12.90
C TYR A 71 -19.58 11.22 11.44
N GLY A 72 -18.75 10.22 11.12
CA GLY A 72 -18.32 9.91 9.76
C GLY A 72 -18.60 8.45 9.44
N MET A 73 -19.00 8.16 8.20
CA MET A 73 -19.16 6.79 7.75
C MET A 73 -17.79 6.11 7.69
N MET A 74 -17.66 4.98 8.39
CA MET A 74 -16.43 4.21 8.47
C MET A 74 -16.70 2.74 8.20
N TYR A 75 -15.71 2.09 7.58
CA TYR A 75 -15.67 0.64 7.45
C TYR A 75 -14.64 0.09 8.41
N PHE A 76 -15.06 -0.85 9.25
CA PHE A 76 -14.16 -1.58 10.14
C PHE A 76 -13.89 -2.96 9.58
N LEU A 77 -12.61 -3.30 9.53
CA LEU A 77 -12.10 -4.62 9.16
C LEU A 77 -11.39 -5.18 10.40
N ASN A 78 -11.59 -6.47 10.68
CA ASN A 78 -10.79 -7.14 11.71
C ASN A 78 -9.42 -7.49 11.12
N ALA A 79 -8.40 -6.70 11.42
CA ALA A 79 -7.05 -6.90 10.90
C ALA A 79 -6.44 -8.26 11.30
N GLU A 80 -6.83 -8.82 12.44
CA GLU A 80 -6.32 -10.11 12.95
C GLU A 80 -7.01 -11.32 12.31
N SER A 81 -8.14 -11.13 11.64
CA SER A 81 -8.91 -12.23 11.04
C SER A 81 -8.26 -12.87 9.81
N GLY A 82 -7.14 -12.30 9.32
CA GLY A 82 -6.48 -12.73 8.08
C GLY A 82 -7.28 -12.43 6.80
N THR A 83 -8.41 -11.71 6.90
CA THR A 83 -9.31 -11.45 5.78
C THR A 83 -8.82 -10.34 4.84
N ALA A 84 -7.98 -9.42 5.33
CA ALA A 84 -7.31 -8.42 4.50
C ALA A 84 -5.84 -8.77 4.30
N ASN A 85 -5.46 -8.89 3.05
CA ASN A 85 -4.08 -9.02 2.63
C ASN A 85 -3.45 -7.62 2.51
N ILE A 86 -2.30 -7.43 3.14
CA ILE A 86 -1.49 -6.24 2.96
C ILE A 86 -0.49 -6.54 1.86
N LEU A 87 -0.76 -6.04 0.66
CA LEU A 87 0.11 -6.22 -0.50
C LEU A 87 1.25 -5.20 -0.46
N PRO A 88 2.46 -5.58 -0.92
CA PRO A 88 3.55 -4.64 -1.10
C PRO A 88 3.19 -3.66 -2.20
N VAL A 89 3.80 -2.48 -2.20
CA VAL A 89 3.66 -1.53 -3.30
C VAL A 89 4.98 -1.45 -4.06
N HIS A 90 5.08 -2.17 -5.18
CA HIS A 90 6.24 -2.17 -6.05
C HIS A 90 6.46 -0.81 -6.72
N ARG A 91 7.71 -0.46 -6.99
CA ARG A 91 8.11 0.79 -7.64
C ARG A 91 8.52 0.52 -9.08
N LEU A 92 8.06 1.33 -10.01
CA LEU A 92 8.45 1.31 -11.41
C LEU A 92 9.20 2.59 -11.72
N ILE A 93 10.39 2.50 -12.32
CA ILE A 93 11.22 3.64 -12.69
C ILE A 93 11.37 3.69 -14.20
N GLY A 94 11.15 4.86 -14.79
CA GLY A 94 11.22 5.09 -16.22
C GLY A 94 11.77 6.47 -16.57
N ALA A 95 11.73 6.80 -17.87
CA ALA A 95 12.19 8.07 -18.43
C ALA A 95 13.65 8.45 -18.08
N LEU A 96 14.51 7.47 -17.81
CA LEU A 96 15.95 7.67 -17.65
C LEU A 96 16.63 7.71 -19.02
N THR A 97 17.51 8.68 -19.25
CA THR A 97 18.42 8.67 -20.40
C THR A 97 19.43 7.52 -20.28
N LEU A 98 20.15 7.20 -21.36
CA LEU A 98 21.17 6.14 -21.34
C LEU A 98 22.27 6.40 -20.30
N ASP A 99 22.72 7.65 -20.18
CA ASP A 99 23.69 8.07 -19.18
C ASP A 99 23.12 7.93 -17.75
N GLN A 100 21.90 8.43 -17.52
CA GLN A 100 21.22 8.30 -16.23
C GLN A 100 21.04 6.84 -15.83
N PHE A 101 20.70 5.97 -16.78
CA PHE A 101 20.53 4.55 -16.53
C PHE A 101 21.85 3.84 -16.22
N SER A 102 22.95 4.29 -16.84
CA SER A 102 24.30 3.75 -16.57
C SER A 102 24.77 4.16 -15.17
N GLN A 103 24.56 5.43 -14.79
CA GLN A 103 24.82 5.92 -13.44
C GLN A 103 23.93 5.24 -12.40
N PHE A 104 22.65 5.01 -12.72
CA PHE A 104 21.70 4.27 -11.90
C PHE A 104 22.23 2.87 -11.55
N LYS A 105 22.76 2.14 -12.55
CA LYS A 105 23.37 0.82 -12.35
C LYS A 105 24.64 0.88 -11.49
N SER A 106 25.49 1.88 -11.68
CA SER A 106 26.70 2.05 -10.86
C SER A 106 26.33 2.22 -9.39
N ARG A 107 25.39 3.12 -9.09
CA ARG A 107 24.92 3.39 -7.73
C ARG A 107 24.29 2.17 -7.07
N ILE A 108 23.53 1.36 -7.81
CA ILE A 108 23.03 0.09 -7.28
C ILE A 108 24.18 -0.84 -6.87
N LYS A 109 25.24 -0.96 -7.69
CA LYS A 109 26.41 -1.79 -7.33
C LYS A 109 27.19 -1.23 -6.13
N GLU A 110 27.21 0.08 -5.98
CA GLU A 110 27.83 0.75 -4.82
C GLU A 110 27.07 0.45 -3.53
N LEU A 111 25.74 0.51 -3.56
CA LEU A 111 24.88 0.37 -2.37
C LEU A 111 24.52 -1.08 -2.01
N PHE A 112 24.45 -1.98 -2.99
CA PHE A 112 23.92 -3.33 -2.81
C PHE A 112 24.92 -4.43 -3.13
N GLN A 113 24.81 -5.53 -2.39
CA GLN A 113 25.23 -6.83 -2.86
C GLN A 113 24.16 -7.39 -3.80
N ILE A 114 24.58 -7.79 -5.01
CA ILE A 114 23.66 -8.20 -6.07
C ILE A 114 23.79 -9.70 -6.31
N LYS A 115 22.69 -10.44 -6.16
CA LYS A 115 22.57 -11.83 -6.57
C LYS A 115 21.68 -11.92 -7.82
N VAL A 116 22.22 -12.47 -8.89
CA VAL A 116 21.52 -12.62 -10.18
C VAL A 116 20.77 -13.94 -10.23
N LEU A 117 19.50 -13.89 -10.65
CA LEU A 117 18.61 -15.03 -10.86
C LEU A 117 18.23 -15.07 -12.36
N PRO A 118 19.06 -15.69 -13.22
CA PRO A 118 18.84 -15.70 -14.65
C PRO A 118 17.59 -16.51 -15.01
N PHE A 119 16.84 -16.07 -16.02
CA PHE A 119 15.75 -16.86 -16.57
C PHE A 119 16.34 -17.98 -17.43
N THR A 120 16.04 -19.23 -17.09
CA THR A 120 16.30 -20.37 -17.97
C THR A 120 15.05 -20.67 -18.79
N SER A 121 15.21 -21.36 -19.92
CA SER A 121 14.10 -21.70 -20.83
C SER A 121 12.91 -22.29 -20.06
N GLY A 122 11.75 -21.62 -20.15
CA GLY A 122 10.52 -22.04 -19.48
C GLY A 122 10.35 -21.63 -18.00
N ASN A 123 11.36 -21.05 -17.34
CA ASN A 123 11.32 -20.81 -15.89
C ASN A 123 11.00 -19.37 -15.44
N LYS A 124 10.65 -18.44 -16.35
CA LYS A 124 10.47 -17.01 -16.01
C LYS A 124 9.55 -16.77 -14.81
N SER A 125 8.39 -17.42 -14.80
CA SER A 125 7.41 -17.33 -13.70
C SER A 125 7.92 -17.97 -12.42
N TYR A 126 8.74 -19.02 -12.53
CA TYR A 126 9.38 -19.66 -11.39
C TYR A 126 10.43 -18.74 -10.75
N GLN A 127 11.31 -18.10 -11.53
CA GLN A 127 12.31 -17.18 -10.97
C GLN A 127 11.70 -15.95 -10.33
N LEU A 128 10.64 -15.40 -10.91
CA LEU A 128 9.88 -14.31 -10.28
C LEU A 128 9.32 -14.75 -8.93
N LYS A 129 8.71 -15.94 -8.85
CA LYS A 129 8.21 -16.50 -7.59
C LYS A 129 9.34 -16.74 -6.57
N CYS A 130 10.47 -17.29 -6.99
CA CYS A 130 11.63 -17.52 -6.13
C CYS A 130 12.20 -16.21 -5.58
N MET A 131 12.31 -15.17 -6.41
CA MET A 131 12.75 -13.84 -5.98
C MET A 131 11.77 -13.25 -4.95
N LEU A 132 10.46 -13.29 -5.22
CA LEU A 132 9.44 -12.78 -4.30
C LEU A 132 9.45 -13.54 -2.96
N GLN A 133 9.61 -14.87 -3.01
CA GLN A 133 9.73 -15.69 -1.80
C GLN A 133 10.98 -15.34 -0.99
N GLN A 134 12.13 -15.16 -1.66
CA GLN A 134 13.37 -14.77 -0.98
C GLN A 134 13.26 -13.38 -0.33
N ILE A 135 12.62 -12.41 -0.98
CA ILE A 135 12.38 -11.08 -0.39
C ILE A 135 11.45 -11.17 0.83
N ASN A 136 10.42 -12.02 0.79
CA ASN A 136 9.49 -12.17 1.90
C ASN A 136 10.14 -12.82 3.13
N LEU A 137 11.12 -13.69 2.93
CA LEU A 137 11.87 -14.37 4.01
C LEU A 137 13.09 -13.57 4.48
N ALA A 138 13.47 -12.52 3.76
CA ALA A 138 14.63 -11.70 4.06
C ALA A 138 14.33 -10.58 5.06
N ASP A 139 15.40 -9.89 5.45
CA ASP A 139 15.34 -8.64 6.19
C ASP A 139 14.67 -7.50 5.39
N ASN A 140 14.39 -6.40 6.06
CA ASN A 140 13.75 -5.23 5.45
C ASN A 140 14.65 -4.47 4.47
N PHE A 141 15.91 -4.92 4.29
CA PHE A 141 16.95 -4.32 3.46
C PHE A 141 17.20 -5.09 2.16
N THR A 142 16.41 -6.14 1.90
CA THR A 142 16.50 -6.92 0.67
C THR A 142 15.34 -6.60 -0.27
N LEU A 143 15.67 -6.28 -1.52
CA LEU A 143 14.74 -5.89 -2.57
C LEU A 143 14.90 -6.77 -3.80
N GLY A 144 13.83 -6.92 -4.57
CA GLY A 144 13.89 -7.50 -5.91
C GLY A 144 14.06 -6.43 -6.96
N MET A 145 14.71 -6.75 -8.07
CA MET A 145 14.77 -5.87 -9.24
C MET A 145 14.58 -6.68 -10.52
N TYR A 146 13.90 -6.06 -11.48
CA TYR A 146 13.78 -6.55 -12.86
C TYR A 146 13.94 -5.38 -13.84
N GLN A 147 14.76 -5.56 -14.87
CA GLN A 147 15.07 -4.51 -15.86
C GLN A 147 14.87 -4.93 -17.31
N GLY A 148 14.17 -6.05 -17.55
CA GLY A 148 13.84 -6.50 -18.91
C GLY A 148 14.94 -7.27 -19.64
N ASP A 149 16.05 -7.59 -19.00
CA ASP A 149 17.22 -8.26 -19.59
C ASP A 149 17.25 -9.78 -19.36
N GLY A 150 16.10 -10.36 -19.04
CA GLY A 150 15.98 -11.81 -18.88
C GLY A 150 16.54 -12.36 -17.57
N ALA A 151 16.76 -11.52 -16.56
CA ALA A 151 17.09 -11.96 -15.21
C ALA A 151 16.30 -11.19 -14.15
N CYS A 152 16.07 -11.83 -13.01
CA CYS A 152 15.69 -11.18 -11.76
C CYS A 152 16.94 -10.94 -10.93
N TYR A 153 16.89 -9.94 -10.05
CA TYR A 153 18.00 -9.59 -9.17
C TYR A 153 17.50 -9.48 -7.75
N LEU A 154 18.26 -10.04 -6.81
CA LEU A 154 18.12 -9.76 -5.40
C LEU A 154 19.19 -8.75 -5.00
N LEU A 155 18.74 -7.66 -4.42
CA LEU A 155 19.55 -6.54 -3.99
C LEU A 155 19.51 -6.50 -2.46
N SER A 156 20.59 -6.87 -1.80
CA SER A 156 20.73 -6.78 -0.35
C SER A 156 21.61 -5.59 -0.01
N LEU A 157 21.09 -4.64 0.78
CA LEU A 157 21.84 -3.43 1.13
C LEU A 157 23.12 -3.82 1.88
N LYS A 158 24.25 -3.23 1.51
CA LYS A 158 25.53 -3.50 2.19
C LYS A 158 25.49 -3.02 3.64
N GLU A 159 26.16 -3.73 4.55
CA GLU A 159 26.17 -3.41 5.98
C GLU A 159 26.57 -1.96 6.29
N ALA A 160 27.51 -1.39 5.54
CA ALA A 160 27.92 0.01 5.70
C ALA A 160 26.81 1.04 5.41
N GLU A 161 25.82 0.66 4.60
CA GLU A 161 24.66 1.49 4.23
C GLU A 161 23.43 1.18 5.08
N LYS A 162 23.45 0.08 5.86
CA LYS A 162 22.39 -0.24 6.81
C LYS A 162 22.48 0.73 7.97
N VAL A 163 21.68 1.79 7.91
CA VAL A 163 21.42 2.62 9.07
C VAL A 163 20.70 1.76 10.11
N SER A 164 21.04 1.90 11.39
CA SER A 164 20.22 1.42 12.51
C SER A 164 18.89 2.17 12.47
N SER A 165 17.97 1.74 11.61
CA SER A 165 16.71 2.41 11.42
C SER A 165 15.56 1.44 11.61
N ASP A 166 14.65 1.80 12.52
CA ASP A 166 13.30 1.27 12.63
C ASP A 166 12.42 1.68 11.42
N GLU A 167 13.02 1.98 10.26
CA GLU A 167 12.30 2.45 9.09
C GLU A 167 11.69 1.29 8.30
N VAL A 168 10.48 1.52 7.82
CA VAL A 168 9.77 0.58 6.95
C VAL A 168 10.49 0.48 5.61
N THR A 169 10.56 -0.72 5.02
CA THR A 169 11.22 -0.99 3.72
C THR A 169 10.86 0.03 2.62
N SER A 170 9.61 0.49 2.56
CA SER A 170 9.18 1.50 1.59
C SER A 170 9.91 2.85 1.72
N ALA A 171 10.20 3.29 2.96
CA ALA A 171 10.94 4.53 3.20
C ALA A 171 12.38 4.41 2.70
N ILE A 172 13.00 3.27 3.03
CA ILE A 172 14.34 2.92 2.59
C ILE A 172 14.39 2.95 1.07
N VAL A 173 13.45 2.28 0.39
CA VAL A 173 13.37 2.27 -1.09
C VAL A 173 13.16 3.66 -1.67
N ASP A 174 12.26 4.47 -1.11
CA ASP A 174 12.01 5.82 -1.64
C ASP A 174 13.25 6.72 -1.47
N ASN A 175 13.95 6.64 -0.33
CA ASN A 175 15.23 7.32 -0.10
C ASN A 175 16.32 6.83 -1.06
N LEU A 176 16.40 5.52 -1.30
CA LEU A 176 17.35 4.93 -2.24
C LEU A 176 17.04 5.38 -3.67
N ILE A 177 15.78 5.39 -4.09
CA ILE A 177 15.37 5.86 -5.42
C ILE A 177 15.79 7.32 -5.60
N LYS A 178 15.60 8.18 -4.60
CA LYS A 178 16.07 9.58 -4.65
C LYS A 178 17.58 9.66 -4.81
N ARG A 179 18.36 8.90 -4.03
CA ARG A 179 19.83 8.85 -4.13
C ARG A 179 20.30 8.33 -5.48
N ILE A 180 19.70 7.25 -5.98
CA ILE A 180 20.06 6.61 -7.25
C ILE A 180 19.67 7.51 -8.43
N THR A 181 18.53 8.20 -8.38
CA THR A 181 18.06 9.09 -9.46
C THR A 181 18.58 10.52 -9.35
N ARG A 182 19.12 10.94 -8.19
CA ARG A 182 19.48 12.32 -7.84
C ARG A 182 18.32 13.32 -8.04
N LYS A 183 17.09 12.86 -7.84
CA LYS A 183 15.89 13.67 -7.92
C LYS A 183 15.15 13.64 -6.59
N GLU A 184 14.86 14.81 -6.04
CA GLU A 184 14.03 14.94 -4.84
C GLU A 184 12.58 14.54 -5.10
N GLN A 185 12.09 14.79 -6.31
CA GLN A 185 10.75 14.47 -6.76
C GLN A 185 10.79 13.82 -8.14
N LEU A 186 9.99 12.76 -8.30
CA LEU A 186 9.82 12.04 -9.56
C LEU A 186 8.37 12.23 -10.04
N GLU A 187 8.21 12.52 -11.32
CA GLU A 187 6.92 12.72 -11.96
C GLU A 187 6.14 11.39 -12.03
N ARG A 188 5.01 11.32 -11.32
CA ARG A 188 4.18 10.12 -11.31
C ARG A 188 3.56 9.87 -12.68
N GLY A 189 3.61 8.61 -13.14
CA GLY A 189 3.06 8.19 -14.42
C GLY A 189 4.05 8.31 -15.58
N ARG A 190 5.16 9.02 -15.38
CA ARG A 190 6.25 9.16 -16.35
C ARG A 190 7.56 8.59 -15.81
N GLU A 191 8.08 9.15 -14.72
CA GLU A 191 9.37 8.77 -14.12
C GLU A 191 9.23 7.70 -13.05
N ILE A 192 8.12 7.74 -12.28
CA ILE A 192 7.80 6.74 -11.27
C ILE A 192 6.34 6.29 -11.34
N ASP A 193 6.09 5.01 -11.13
CA ASP A 193 4.74 4.49 -10.89
C ASP A 193 4.74 3.36 -9.84
N PHE A 194 3.55 2.98 -9.40
CA PHE A 194 3.35 2.13 -8.24
C PHE A 194 2.34 1.04 -8.57
N THR A 195 2.63 -0.20 -8.19
CA THR A 195 1.67 -1.29 -8.38
C THR A 195 1.79 -2.35 -7.29
N PRO A 196 0.68 -2.89 -6.77
CA PRO A 196 0.73 -4.01 -5.84
C PRO A 196 0.90 -5.37 -6.53
N TYR A 197 0.87 -5.41 -7.87
CA TYR A 197 0.86 -6.64 -8.64
C TYR A 197 2.20 -6.87 -9.32
N SER A 198 2.94 -7.90 -8.89
CA SER A 198 4.27 -8.20 -9.40
C SER A 198 4.28 -8.51 -10.91
N ASN A 199 3.28 -9.26 -11.40
CA ASN A 199 3.14 -9.56 -12.83
C ASN A 199 2.96 -8.29 -13.68
N ARG A 200 2.11 -7.36 -13.19
CA ARG A 200 1.92 -6.07 -13.86
C ARG A 200 3.21 -5.27 -13.91
N ALA A 201 4.01 -5.27 -12.84
CA ALA A 201 5.29 -4.59 -12.82
C ALA A 201 6.25 -5.16 -13.89
N VAL A 202 6.35 -6.49 -13.98
CA VAL A 202 7.15 -7.19 -15.00
C VAL A 202 6.67 -6.85 -16.42
N ASP A 203 5.36 -6.89 -16.65
CA ASP A 203 4.79 -6.63 -17.97
C ASP A 203 5.01 -5.19 -18.44
N LEU A 204 4.93 -4.22 -17.53
CA LEU A 204 5.18 -2.81 -17.85
C LEU A 204 6.65 -2.54 -18.22
N VAL A 205 7.59 -3.27 -17.60
CA VAL A 205 9.01 -3.22 -17.98
C VAL A 205 9.25 -3.91 -19.33
N LYS A 206 8.64 -5.09 -19.56
CA LYS A 206 8.74 -5.79 -20.86
C LYS A 206 8.20 -4.97 -22.02
N LYS A 207 7.10 -4.25 -21.79
CA LYS A 207 6.50 -3.32 -22.76
C LYS A 207 7.28 -2.01 -22.91
N ARG A 208 8.41 -1.86 -22.21
CA ARG A 208 9.28 -0.67 -22.22
C ARG A 208 8.57 0.63 -21.78
N LYS A 209 7.45 0.53 -21.04
CA LYS A 209 6.81 1.71 -20.43
C LYS A 209 7.65 2.25 -19.27
N TYR A 210 8.28 1.34 -18.54
CA TYR A 210 9.27 1.64 -17.50
C TYR A 210 10.54 0.84 -17.79
N GLN A 211 11.68 1.29 -17.27
CA GLN A 211 12.98 0.64 -17.46
C GLN A 211 13.30 -0.36 -16.35
N VAL A 212 12.82 -0.11 -15.13
CA VAL A 212 13.10 -0.94 -13.95
C VAL A 212 11.86 -1.12 -13.10
N ALA A 213 11.68 -2.31 -12.54
CA ALA A 213 10.74 -2.60 -11.47
C ALA A 213 11.52 -3.02 -10.21
N PHE A 214 11.21 -2.39 -9.08
CA PHE A 214 11.64 -2.81 -7.74
C PHE A 214 10.51 -3.53 -7.01
N PHE A 215 10.81 -4.71 -6.48
CA PHE A 215 9.90 -5.54 -5.70
C PHE A 215 10.26 -5.42 -4.23
N LEU A 216 9.22 -5.22 -3.41
CA LEU A 216 9.35 -4.95 -1.99
C LEU A 216 8.67 -6.07 -1.21
N LYS A 217 9.15 -6.29 0.01
CA LYS A 217 8.47 -7.09 1.02
C LYS A 217 7.13 -6.43 1.39
N PRO A 218 6.04 -7.20 1.55
CA PRO A 218 4.79 -6.69 2.10
C PRO A 218 5.01 -6.15 3.52
N THR A 219 4.47 -4.98 3.82
CA THR A 219 4.48 -4.45 5.19
C THR A 219 3.58 -5.31 6.07
N SER A 220 4.09 -5.73 7.23
CA SER A 220 3.29 -6.51 8.17
C SER A 220 2.31 -5.62 8.95
N LEU A 221 1.26 -6.23 9.51
CA LEU A 221 0.35 -5.50 10.39
C LEU A 221 1.07 -4.99 11.64
N GLU A 222 1.99 -5.79 12.21
CA GLU A 222 2.80 -5.42 13.36
C GLU A 222 3.68 -4.19 13.08
N GLU A 223 4.27 -4.09 11.89
CA GLU A 223 5.04 -2.89 11.49
C GLU A 223 4.15 -1.64 11.41
N ILE A 224 2.94 -1.79 10.86
CA ILE A 224 1.96 -0.69 10.78
C ILE A 224 1.54 -0.25 12.18
N GLU A 225 1.24 -1.20 13.07
CA GLU A 225 0.89 -0.95 14.47
C GLU A 225 2.01 -0.25 15.21
N LYS A 226 3.25 -0.76 15.11
CA LYS A 226 4.42 -0.15 15.76
C LYS A 226 4.61 1.29 15.33
N VAL A 227 4.49 1.60 14.03
CA VAL A 227 4.61 2.97 13.51
C VAL A 227 3.46 3.84 14.01
N ALA A 228 2.21 3.38 13.88
CA ALA A 228 1.04 4.15 14.26
C ALA A 228 0.98 4.45 15.77
N PHE A 229 1.27 3.46 16.62
CA PHE A 229 1.27 3.63 18.08
C PHE A 229 2.46 4.45 18.59
N SER A 230 3.53 4.58 17.80
CA SER A 230 4.63 5.52 18.08
C SER A 230 4.30 6.98 17.75
N GLY A 231 3.08 7.28 17.29
CA GLY A 231 2.67 8.62 16.87
C GLY A 231 3.28 9.08 15.54
N ARG A 232 3.96 8.17 14.82
CA ARG A 232 4.53 8.43 13.50
C ARG A 232 3.53 8.05 12.40
N VAL A 233 3.74 8.61 11.21
CA VAL A 233 2.93 8.32 10.02
C VAL A 233 3.70 7.35 9.13
N MET A 234 2.99 6.36 8.59
CA MET A 234 3.57 5.45 7.59
C MET A 234 4.04 6.24 6.36
N PRO A 235 5.16 5.87 5.74
CA PRO A 235 5.56 6.47 4.48
C PRO A 235 4.44 6.38 3.43
N HIS A 236 4.39 7.36 2.54
CA HIS A 236 3.38 7.33 1.48
C HIS A 236 3.56 6.07 0.61
N LYS A 237 2.44 5.39 0.29
CA LYS A 237 2.42 4.22 -0.62
C LYS A 237 3.28 3.05 -0.10
N SER A 238 3.27 2.81 1.21
CA SER A 238 3.90 1.64 1.84
C SER A 238 3.07 0.37 1.72
N SER A 239 1.75 0.49 1.88
CA SER A 239 0.83 -0.65 1.99
C SER A 239 -0.35 -0.52 1.04
N TYR A 240 -0.87 -1.68 0.60
CA TYR A 240 -2.09 -1.79 -0.17
C TYR A 240 -2.99 -2.87 0.42
N PHE A 241 -4.07 -2.47 1.10
CA PHE A 241 -5.05 -3.40 1.65
C PHE A 241 -5.94 -3.98 0.54
N TYR A 242 -6.06 -5.30 0.50
CA TYR A 242 -6.85 -6.07 -0.47
C TYR A 242 -7.69 -7.16 0.22
N PRO A 243 -8.94 -7.43 -0.24
CA PRO A 243 -9.67 -6.73 -1.30
C PRO A 243 -10.07 -5.32 -0.88
N LYS A 244 -10.14 -4.40 -1.85
CA LYS A 244 -10.74 -3.09 -1.60
C LYS A 244 -12.25 -3.23 -1.68
N LEU A 245 -12.96 -2.62 -0.73
CA LEU A 245 -14.39 -2.42 -0.88
C LEU A 245 -14.68 -1.61 -2.14
N LEU A 246 -15.72 -2.01 -2.86
CA LEU A 246 -16.23 -1.22 -3.97
C LEU A 246 -16.69 0.15 -3.44
N THR A 247 -16.22 1.19 -4.09
CA THR A 247 -16.60 2.56 -3.77
C THR A 247 -18.02 2.85 -4.24
N GLY A 248 -18.78 3.59 -3.45
CA GLY A 248 -20.12 4.04 -3.82
C GLY A 248 -21.24 3.03 -3.56
N LEU A 249 -20.93 1.87 -2.98
CA LEU A 249 -21.95 0.92 -2.50
C LEU A 249 -22.83 1.51 -1.39
N VAL A 250 -22.22 2.31 -0.52
CA VAL A 250 -22.89 3.08 0.52
C VAL A 250 -22.35 4.48 0.46
N MET A 251 -23.25 5.46 0.35
CA MET A 251 -22.93 6.88 0.40
C MET A 251 -23.86 7.54 1.43
N ARG A 252 -23.35 8.56 2.12
CA ARG A 252 -24.18 9.45 2.92
C ARG A 252 -24.88 10.42 1.96
N ASP A 253 -26.17 10.64 2.13
CA ASP A 253 -26.87 11.63 1.34
C ASP A 253 -26.36 13.02 1.73
N ILE A 254 -26.14 13.89 0.75
CA ILE A 254 -25.68 15.26 1.03
C ILE A 254 -26.74 16.05 1.82
N ARG A 255 -28.01 15.67 1.69
CA ARG A 255 -29.13 16.22 2.46
C ARG A 255 -29.07 15.84 3.94
N ASP A 256 -28.35 14.77 4.30
CA ASP A 256 -28.14 14.41 5.71
C ASP A 256 -27.07 15.32 6.37
N ALA A 257 -26.39 16.16 5.60
CA ALA A 257 -25.31 17.04 6.06
C ALA A 257 -25.67 18.54 6.03
N LEU A 258 -26.86 18.89 5.51
CA LEU A 258 -27.39 20.25 5.36
C LEU A 258 -28.65 20.40 6.21
#